data_AF-A0A0G0DEE9-F1
#
_entry.id   AF-A0A0G0DEE9-F1
#
_cell.length_a   1.000
_cell.length_b   1.000
_cell.length_c   1.000
_cell.angle_alpha   90.00
_cell.angle_beta   90.00
_cell.angle_gamma   90.00
#
_symmetry.space_group_name_H-M   'P 1'
#
loop_
_entity.id
_entity.type
_entity.pdbx_description
1 polymer ?
#
loop_
_entity_poly.entity_id
_entity_poly.type
_entity_poly.pdbx_seq_one_letter_code
_entity_poly.pdbx_strand_id
1 'polypeptide(L)' 'QEINNSLWLVAGLVITAAGFAVFKFSTGSFYVIAIGLPLFLAGLSLSIFKLYEIILTLINPARIKKICIFCEQ' A
#
# COMPACT_ATOMS: atom_id res chain seq x y z
N GLN A 1 -11.45 9.11 -7.50
CA GLN A 1 -11.17 7.86 -6.76
C GLN A 1 -9.68 7.51 -6.76
N GLU A 2 -8.98 7.61 -7.90
CA GLU A 2 -7.55 7.30 -8.00
C GLU A 2 -6.65 8.10 -7.07
N ILE A 3 -6.88 9.42 -6.94
CA ILE A 3 -6.10 10.29 -6.05
C ILE A 3 -6.19 9.82 -4.58
N ASN A 4 -7.36 9.34 -4.15
CA ASN A 4 -7.54 8.81 -2.80
C ASN A 4 -6.74 7.51 -2.61
N ASN A 5 -6.75 6.61 -3.59
CA ASN A 5 -5.99 5.36 -3.50
C ASN A 5 -4.48 5.58 -3.47
N SER A 6 -3.95 6.54 -4.23
CA SER A 6 -2.54 6.92 -4.16
C SER A 6 -2.17 7.51 -2.79
N LEU A 7 -3.03 8.36 -2.22
CA LEU A 7 -2.82 8.95 -0.89
C LEU A 7 -2.78 7.88 0.21
N TRP A 8 -3.70 6.92 0.17
CA TRP A 8 -3.74 5.80 1.10
C TRP A 8 -2.54 4.85 0.95
N LEU A 9 -1.99 4.71 -0.26
CA LEU A 9 -0.77 3.93 -0.49
C LEU A 9 0.45 4.62 0.14
N VAL A 10 0.57 5.95 0.01
CA VAL A 10 1.60 6.72 0.69
C VAL A 10 1.44 6.63 2.21
N ALA A 11 0.22 6.76 2.73
CA ALA A 11 -0.03 6.59 4.16
C ALA A 11 0.35 5.18 4.65
N GLY A 12 0.04 4.13 3.91
CA GLY A 12 0.46 2.76 4.20
C GLY A 12 1.98 2.60 4.26
N LEU A 13 2.71 3.19 3.30
CA LEU A 13 4.18 3.17 3.29
C LEU A 13 4.78 3.90 4.50
N VAL A 14 4.22 5.06 4.87
CA VAL A 14 4.67 5.82 6.05
C VAL A 14 4.42 5.03 7.33
N ILE A 15 3.26 4.39 7.48
CA ILE A 15 2.94 3.54 8.64
C ILE A 15 3.89 2.33 8.70
N THR A 16 4.20 1.73 7.55
CA THR A 16 5.14 0.61 7.46
C THR A 16 6.55 1.03 7.89
N ALA A 17 7.04 2.17 7.40
CA ALA A 17 8.34 2.72 7.77
C ALA A 17 8.40 3.08 9.27
N ALA A 18 7.33 3.64 9.82
CA ALA A 18 7.23 3.94 11.25
C ALA A 18 7.24 2.66 12.10
N GLY A 19 6.46 1.65 11.72
CA GLY A 19 6.45 0.35 12.40
C GLY A 19 7.81 -0.34 12.37
N PHE A 20 8.50 -0.29 11.22
CA PHE A 20 9.86 -0.81 11.08
C PHE A 20 10.88 -0.06 11.94
N ALA A 21 10.78 1.28 12.01
CA ALA A 21 11.65 2.09 12.85
C ALA A 21 11.46 1.75 14.34
N VAL A 22 10.21 1.63 14.80
CA VAL A 22 9.90 1.21 16.18
C VAL A 22 10.42 -0.21 16.44
N PHE A 23 10.25 -1.13 15.49
CA PHE A 23 10.74 -2.50 15.60
C PHE A 23 12.28 -2.57 15.71
N LYS A 24 13.00 -1.75 14.95
CA LYS A 24 14.47 -1.80 14.90
C LYS A 24 15.16 -1.00 16.02
N PHE A 25 14.57 0.12 16.44
CA PHE A 25 15.23 1.08 17.34
C PHE A 25 14.68 1.07 18.77
N SER A 26 13.60 0.33 19.06
CA SER A 26 13.11 0.18 20.43
C SER A 26 14.01 -0.75 21.25
N THR A 27 14.52 -0.24 22.37
CA THR A 27 15.32 -0.99 23.34
C THR A 27 14.48 -1.95 24.20
N GLY A 28 13.16 -1.74 24.27
CA GLY A 28 12.25 -2.64 24.98
C GLY A 28 11.76 -3.76 24.06
N SER A 29 12.17 -5.01 24.32
CA SER A 29 11.74 -6.20 23.56
C SER A 29 10.21 -6.35 23.51
N PHE A 30 9.52 -5.93 24.57
CA PHE A 30 8.06 -5.90 24.62
C PHE A 30 7.45 -4.89 23.63
N TYR A 31 8.02 -3.68 23.54
CA TYR A 31 7.54 -2.63 22.62
C TYR A 31 7.77 -2.98 21.14
N VAL A 32 8.88 -3.67 20.85
CA VAL A 32 9.19 -4.19 19.51
C VAL A 32 8.09 -5.15 19.03
N ILE A 33 7.68 -6.08 19.90
CA ILE A 33 6.73 -7.15 19.55
C ILE A 33 5.28 -6.66 19.64
N ALA A 34 4.91 -5.95 20.70
CA ALA A 34 3.54 -5.56 20.96
C ALA A 34 3.07 -4.38 20.09
N ILE A 35 4.00 -3.53 19.65
CA ILE A 35 3.66 -2.31 18.89
C ILE A 35 4.37 -2.31 17.54
N GLY A 36 5.69 -2.49 17.51
CA GLY A 36 6.46 -2.42 16.26
C GLY A 36 5.98 -3.43 15.19
N LEU A 37 5.88 -4.71 15.56
CA LEU A 37 5.46 -5.78 14.66
C LEU A 37 4.03 -5.61 14.11
N PRO A 38 2.98 -5.40 14.94
CA PRO A 38 1.63 -5.18 14.42
C PRO A 38 1.50 -3.89 13.61
N LEU A 39 2.20 -2.82 13.99
CA LEU A 39 2.17 -1.56 13.22
C LEU A 39 2.83 -1.74 11.84
N PHE A 40 3.93 -2.48 11.78
CA PHE A 40 4.59 -2.85 10.53
C PHE A 40 3.67 -3.68 9.63
N LEU A 41 3.08 -4.75 10.17
CA LEU A 41 2.16 -5.63 9.43
C LEU A 41 0.90 -4.90 8.95
N ALA A 42 0.35 -3.99 9.77
CA ALA A 42 -0.80 -3.17 9.40
C ALA A 42 -0.48 -2.23 8.25
N GLY A 43 0.66 -1.53 8.29
CA GLY A 43 1.10 -0.68 7.18
C GLY A 43 1.34 -1.46 5.88
N LEU A 44 1.95 -2.63 6.00
CA LEU A 44 2.30 -3.48 4.86
C LEU A 44 1.04 -4.03 4.18
N SER A 45 0.08 -4.50 4.97
CA SER A 45 -1.21 -4.97 4.45
C SER A 45 -2.01 -3.84 3.77
N LEU A 46 -2.07 -2.65 4.37
CA LEU A 46 -2.69 -1.47 3.75
C LEU A 46 -2.04 -1.12 2.41
N SER A 47 -0.71 -1.14 2.36
CA SER A 47 0.06 -0.83 1.16
C SER A 47 -0.22 -1.86 0.05
N ILE A 48 -0.21 -3.15 0.36
CA ILE A 48 -0.50 -4.23 -0.59
C ILE A 48 -1.93 -4.13 -1.12
N PHE A 49 -2.91 -3.95 -0.24
CA PHE A 49 -4.32 -3.84 -0.64
C PHE A 49 -4.55 -2.66 -1.59
N LYS A 50 -3.97 -1.49 -1.29
CA LYS A 50 -4.12 -0.31 -2.14
C LYS A 50 -3.35 -0.42 -3.45
N LEU A 51 -2.17 -1.02 -3.43
CA LEU A 51 -1.39 -1.28 -4.65
C LEU A 51 -2.12 -2.28 -5.55
N TYR A 52 -2.75 -3.31 -4.97
CA TYR A 52 -3.60 -4.25 -5.69
C TYR A 52 -4.82 -3.56 -6.33
N GLU A 53 -5.53 -2.69 -5.60
CA GLU A 53 -6.62 -1.91 -6.18
C GLU A 53 -6.14 -1.03 -7.35
N ILE A 54 -4.99 -0.35 -7.23
CA ILE A 54 -4.45 0.47 -8.31
C ILE A 54 -4.15 -0.39 -9.55
N ILE A 55 -3.50 -1.55 -9.36
CA ILE A 55 -3.24 -2.51 -10.45
C ILE A 55 -4.55 -2.96 -11.10
N LEU A 56 -5.57 -3.31 -10.31
CA LEU A 56 -6.87 -3.73 -10.83
C LEU A 56 -7.58 -2.61 -11.58
N THR A 57 -7.43 -1.37 -11.13
CA THR A 57 -7.99 -0.19 -11.79
C THR A 57 -7.30 0.08 -13.13
N LEU A 58 -5.98 -0.16 -13.21
CA LEU A 58 -5.20 -0.08 -14.46
C LEU A 58 -5.52 -1.21 -15.44
N ILE A 59 -5.65 -2.44 -14.94
CA ILE A 59 -5.89 -3.65 -15.75
C ILE A 59 -7.37 -3.80 -16.14
N ASN A 60 -8.26 -2.93 -15.63
CA ASN A 60 -9.68 -3.02 -15.92
C ASN A 60 -9.94 -2.93 -17.45
N PRO A 61 -10.44 -4.00 -18.10
CA PRO A 61 -10.60 -4.06 -19.54
C PRO A 61 -11.56 -2.99 -20.08
N ALA A 62 -12.45 -2.45 -19.23
CA ALA A 62 -13.33 -1.34 -19.59
C ALA A 62 -12.59 -0.01 -19.82
N ARG A 63 -11.44 0.23 -19.15
CA ARG A 63 -10.57 1.38 -19.42
C ARG A 63 -9.54 1.09 -20.51
N ILE A 64 -9.03 -0.13 -20.57
CA ILE A 64 -8.18 -0.56 -21.69
C ILE A 64 -8.95 -0.38 -22.99
N LYS A 65 -10.24 -0.72 -23.09
CA LYS A 65 -11.07 -0.40 -24.28
C LYS A 65 -11.14 1.09 -24.65
N LYS A 66 -11.09 2.01 -23.67
CA LYS A 66 -11.06 3.45 -23.95
C LYS A 66 -9.69 3.95 -24.43
N ILE A 67 -8.62 3.25 -24.11
CA ILE A 67 -7.25 3.56 -24.55
C ILE A 67 -6.92 2.81 -25.86
N CYS A 68 -7.44 1.58 -26.00
CA CYS A 68 -7.41 0.72 -27.19
C CYS A 68 -8.41 1.14 -28.28
N ILE A 69 -8.74 2.43 -28.40
CA ILE A 69 -9.33 2.94 -29.66
C ILE A 69 -8.26 2.90 -30.78
N PHE A 70 -6.98 2.75 -30.42
CA PHE A 70 -5.85 2.59 -31.34
C PHE A 70 -5.32 1.14 -31.49
N CYS A 71 -5.94 0.13 -30.85
CA CYS A 71 -5.47 -1.26 -30.97
C CYS A 71 -6.26 -2.12 -31.97
N GLU A 72 -7.29 -1.56 -32.62
CA GLU A 72 -7.78 -2.11 -33.89
C GLU A 72 -7.06 -1.38 -35.04
N GLN A 73 -5.84 -1.82 -35.30
CA GLN A 73 -5.19 -1.70 -36.62
C GLN A 73 -4.42 -2.98 -36.89
#